data_AF-A0AAE0K926-F1
#
_entry.id   AF-A0AAE0K926-F1
#
_cell.length_a   1.000
_cell.length_b   1.000
_cell.length_c   1.000
_cell.angle_alpha   90.00
_cell.angle_beta   90.00
_cell.angle_gamma   90.00
#
_symmetry.space_group_name_H-M   'P 1'
#
loop_
_entity.id
_entity.type
_entity.pdbx_description
1 polymer ?
#
loop_
_entity_poly.entity_id
_entity_poly.type
_entity_poly.pdbx_seq_one_letter_code
_entity_poly.pdbx_strand_id
1 'polypeptide(L)'
;MSSDVAAPKKIRPSERWASYDDWNYGGMRQRLEGFMASINKTALTEHASIVLGSPASISEPFSAGQYWCCFELVAPDNRFLVARVRLPKHPESNATDADEEYLIQCEVATMKYLRANIRTVPLPKLYAYEPPGSVRAISAGTAYMLIEGFYGNSLQDIDHSIYNLPVSTQEHVFTQWTSFQAELAAFTFPQIGSISQFSTDTGPIIGAIATSSIDGLPTAGPFHSGWDYFVAVAEGLVAHALRRKRSDTESNQFATLGPLIFRNIVRDTEIFKNSQGPFHFNHMDMGIQNILIDDDFNFVAVIDWELAQSAPWEVNHYPMPIPLISSDRETAEILYDPGHKAHRNMSRQVGARLLYRQKFKEAERALERRGNPLHYSIAEVLEGRASRIYGLVGKIGVFHGMEEELTYELVRLGYGLTGPEAEQHVQMLGEETKGAITAGVN
;
A
#
# COMPACT_ATOMS: atom_id res chain seq x y z
N MET A 1 -7.08 -33.58 -39.31
CA MET A 1 -6.65 -32.16 -39.38
C MET A 1 -6.46 -31.72 -37.94
N SER A 2 -5.21 -31.68 -37.48
CA SER A 2 -4.85 -31.21 -36.15
C SER A 2 -4.94 -29.69 -36.18
N SER A 3 -5.95 -29.12 -35.54
CA SER A 3 -5.98 -27.68 -35.27
C SER A 3 -4.94 -27.43 -34.17
N ASP A 4 -3.74 -27.04 -34.58
CA ASP A 4 -2.82 -26.31 -33.70
C ASP A 4 -3.54 -25.02 -33.30
N VAL A 5 -4.23 -25.07 -32.16
CA VAL A 5 -4.66 -23.87 -31.46
C VAL A 5 -3.37 -23.28 -30.91
N ALA A 6 -2.79 -22.34 -31.67
CA ALA A 6 -1.62 -21.60 -31.23
C ALA A 6 -1.88 -21.08 -29.82
N ALA A 7 -1.00 -21.43 -28.88
CA ALA A 7 -1.09 -20.94 -27.51
C ALA A 7 -1.22 -19.41 -27.53
N PRO A 8 -2.09 -18.81 -26.70
CA PRO A 8 -2.30 -17.37 -26.69
C PRO A 8 -0.96 -16.66 -26.55
N LYS A 9 -0.70 -15.70 -27.44
CA LYS A 9 0.53 -14.92 -27.45
C LYS A 9 0.57 -14.10 -26.16
N LYS A 10 1.52 -14.41 -25.26
CA LYS A 10 1.73 -13.64 -24.04
C LYS A 10 2.01 -12.18 -24.40
N ILE A 11 1.18 -11.28 -23.91
CA ILE A 11 1.27 -9.84 -24.15
C ILE A 11 2.27 -9.26 -23.14
N ARG A 12 3.16 -8.40 -23.61
CA ARG A 12 4.14 -7.72 -22.75
C ARG A 12 3.48 -6.59 -21.97
N PRO A 13 3.86 -6.34 -20.70
CA PRO A 13 3.30 -5.25 -19.90
C PRO A 13 3.36 -3.89 -20.60
N SER A 14 4.48 -3.60 -21.28
CA SER A 14 4.68 -2.30 -21.94
C SER A 14 3.66 -1.99 -23.04
N GLU A 15 2.99 -2.99 -23.61
CA GLU A 15 1.97 -2.79 -24.64
C GLU A 15 0.69 -2.11 -24.11
N ARG A 16 0.54 -2.00 -22.78
CA ARG A 16 -0.58 -1.31 -22.12
C ARG A 16 -0.19 -0.03 -21.39
N TRP A 17 1.10 0.32 -21.37
CA TRP A 17 1.57 1.48 -20.62
C TRP A 17 1.22 2.79 -21.32
N ALA A 18 0.51 3.67 -20.60
CA ALA A 18 -0.03 4.92 -21.13
C ALA A 18 1.00 6.07 -21.21
N SER A 19 2.21 5.87 -20.68
CA SER A 19 3.29 6.85 -20.70
C SER A 19 2.88 8.21 -20.10
N TYR A 20 2.50 9.18 -20.92
CA TYR A 20 2.17 10.55 -20.49
C TYR A 20 0.68 10.82 -20.30
N ASP A 21 -0.21 9.92 -20.74
CA ASP A 21 -1.64 10.25 -20.89
C ASP A 21 -2.30 10.65 -19.56
N ASP A 22 -1.92 9.99 -18.47
CA ASP A 22 -2.49 10.21 -17.13
C ASP A 22 -1.76 11.29 -16.31
N TRP A 23 -0.80 12.01 -16.90
CA TRP A 23 0.13 12.89 -16.17
C TRP A 23 -0.18 14.38 -16.27
N ASN A 24 -1.33 14.75 -16.85
CA ASN A 24 -1.74 16.13 -17.09
C ASN A 24 -2.32 16.82 -15.83
N TYR A 25 -1.59 16.80 -14.71
CA TYR A 25 -1.97 17.45 -13.46
C TYR A 25 -0.74 18.00 -12.71
N GLY A 26 -0.91 19.09 -11.95
CA GLY A 26 0.10 19.55 -10.97
C GLY A 26 1.53 19.79 -11.48
N GLY A 27 1.74 20.02 -12.78
CA GLY A 27 3.10 20.12 -13.35
C GLY A 27 3.82 18.76 -13.53
N MET A 28 3.15 17.65 -13.26
CA MET A 28 3.75 16.32 -13.22
C MET A 28 4.16 15.81 -14.61
N ARG A 29 3.44 16.20 -15.67
CA ARG A 29 3.86 15.93 -17.06
C ARG A 29 5.20 16.57 -17.38
N GLN A 30 5.39 17.85 -17.03
CA GLN A 30 6.65 18.56 -17.28
C GLN A 30 7.81 17.93 -16.49
N ARG A 31 7.54 17.47 -15.26
CA ARG A 31 8.50 16.69 -14.47
C ARG A 31 8.94 15.41 -15.21
N LEU A 32 8.00 14.67 -15.79
CA LEU A 32 8.31 13.47 -16.57
C LEU A 32 9.05 13.80 -17.87
N GLU A 33 8.61 14.80 -18.63
CA GLU A 33 9.26 15.20 -19.88
C GLU A 33 10.72 15.64 -19.63
N GLY A 34 10.95 16.44 -18.59
CA GLY A 34 12.30 16.84 -18.18
C GLY A 34 13.17 15.65 -17.74
N PHE A 35 12.60 14.71 -16.99
CA PHE A 35 13.28 13.48 -16.60
C PHE A 35 13.64 12.60 -17.80
N MET A 36 12.72 12.44 -18.76
CA MET A 36 12.96 11.64 -19.96
C MET A 36 14.08 12.20 -20.83
N ALA A 37 14.25 13.52 -20.83
CA ALA A 37 15.38 14.18 -21.48
C ALA A 37 16.71 14.04 -20.71
N SER A 38 16.67 13.79 -19.39
CA SER A 38 17.87 13.70 -18.55
C SER A 38 18.46 12.30 -18.45
N ILE A 39 17.67 11.25 -18.68
CA ILE A 39 18.13 9.86 -18.54
C ILE A 39 18.86 9.36 -19.79
N ASN A 40 19.91 8.57 -19.56
CA ASN A 40 20.61 7.86 -20.63
C ASN A 40 20.09 6.42 -20.74
N LYS A 41 19.13 6.21 -21.63
CA LYS A 41 18.53 4.89 -21.89
C LYS A 41 19.56 3.87 -22.38
N THR A 42 20.62 4.29 -23.07
CA THR A 42 21.69 3.39 -23.54
C THR A 42 22.39 2.70 -22.37
N ALA A 43 22.72 3.45 -21.32
CA ALA A 43 23.36 2.87 -20.12
C ALA A 43 22.48 1.80 -19.45
N LEU A 44 21.15 1.99 -19.44
CA LEU A 44 20.21 1.00 -18.93
C LEU A 44 20.19 -0.27 -19.80
N THR A 45 20.13 -0.11 -21.14
CA THR A 45 20.16 -1.25 -22.08
C THR A 45 21.46 -2.03 -22.05
N GLU A 46 22.60 -1.36 -21.89
CA GLU A 46 23.91 -2.01 -21.76
C GLU A 46 23.98 -2.85 -20.48
N HIS A 47 23.52 -2.30 -19.35
CA HIS A 47 23.50 -3.05 -18.11
C HIS A 47 22.53 -4.24 -18.17
N ALA A 48 21.32 -4.05 -18.69
CA ALA A 48 20.38 -5.16 -18.86
C ALA A 48 20.91 -6.23 -19.83
N SER A 49 21.66 -5.85 -20.86
CA SER A 49 22.27 -6.81 -21.77
C SER A 49 23.26 -7.74 -21.06
N ILE A 50 24.04 -7.19 -20.12
CA ILE A 50 24.96 -7.95 -19.27
C ILE A 50 24.17 -8.92 -18.37
N VAL A 51 23.11 -8.43 -17.73
CA VAL A 51 22.27 -9.24 -16.83
C VAL A 51 21.56 -10.38 -17.57
N LEU A 52 21.04 -10.12 -18.77
CA LEU A 52 20.33 -11.10 -19.59
C LEU A 52 21.27 -12.06 -20.34
N GLY A 53 22.55 -11.70 -20.48
CA GLY A 53 23.52 -12.41 -21.31
C GLY A 53 23.20 -12.32 -22.81
N SER A 54 22.48 -11.28 -23.23
CA SER A 54 21.98 -11.08 -24.59
C SER A 54 21.74 -9.59 -24.82
N PRO A 55 21.88 -9.05 -26.06
CA PRO A 55 21.49 -7.67 -26.35
C PRO A 55 20.05 -7.40 -25.89
N ALA A 56 19.82 -6.24 -25.26
CA ALA A 56 18.52 -5.81 -24.78
C ALA A 56 18.10 -4.50 -25.47
N SER A 57 16.85 -4.42 -25.90
CA SER A 57 16.19 -3.18 -26.35
C SER A 57 15.25 -2.64 -25.28
N ILE A 58 15.08 -1.33 -25.21
CA ILE A 58 14.13 -0.69 -24.29
C ILE A 58 12.79 -0.45 -24.97
N SER A 59 11.69 -0.56 -24.21
CA SER A 59 10.36 -0.19 -24.70
C SER A 59 10.25 1.32 -24.93
N GLU A 60 9.49 1.69 -25.96
CA GLU A 60 9.07 3.08 -26.15
C GLU A 60 8.04 3.51 -25.10
N PRO A 61 6.94 2.74 -24.87
CA PRO A 61 6.07 3.00 -23.73
C PRO A 61 6.80 2.81 -22.40
N PHE A 62 6.41 3.61 -21.41
CA PHE A 62 6.87 3.49 -20.04
C PHE A 62 5.68 3.63 -19.09
N SER A 63 5.79 3.04 -17.90
CA SER A 63 4.86 3.30 -16.79
C SER A 63 5.56 4.19 -15.77
N ALA A 64 4.84 5.10 -15.14
CA ALA A 64 5.40 5.92 -14.07
C ALA A 64 4.44 5.94 -12.89
N GLY A 65 4.99 5.92 -11.68
CA GLY A 65 4.32 6.29 -10.45
C GLY A 65 4.91 7.59 -9.89
N GLN A 66 4.56 7.96 -8.66
CA GLN A 66 5.04 9.22 -8.07
C GLN A 66 6.57 9.28 -7.93
N TYR A 67 7.18 8.14 -7.66
CA TYR A 67 8.60 8.02 -7.30
C TYR A 67 9.47 7.30 -8.34
N TRP A 68 8.88 6.42 -9.13
CA TRP A 68 9.59 5.54 -10.05
C TRP A 68 9.02 5.63 -11.46
N CYS A 69 9.91 5.50 -12.45
CA CYS A 69 9.56 5.28 -13.85
C CYS A 69 10.07 3.91 -14.29
N CYS A 70 9.19 3.11 -14.88
CA CYS A 70 9.43 1.74 -15.29
C CYS A 70 9.59 1.65 -16.80
N PHE A 71 10.68 1.04 -17.25
CA PHE A 71 10.90 0.65 -18.64
C PHE A 71 11.03 -0.86 -18.77
N GLU A 72 10.54 -1.41 -19.87
CA GLU A 72 10.72 -2.82 -20.20
C GLU A 72 12.00 -2.96 -21.04
N LEU A 73 12.87 -3.91 -20.66
CA LEU A 73 14.13 -4.19 -21.33
C LEU A 73 14.11 -5.62 -21.86
N VAL A 74 14.04 -5.78 -23.17
CA VAL A 74 13.66 -7.01 -23.88
C VAL A 74 14.82 -7.57 -24.67
N ALA A 75 15.11 -8.86 -24.50
CA ALA A 75 16.04 -9.62 -25.33
C ALA A 75 15.36 -10.21 -26.58
N PRO A 76 16.10 -10.56 -27.65
CA PRO A 76 15.58 -11.18 -28.87
C PRO A 76 14.80 -12.48 -28.66
N ASP A 77 15.04 -13.21 -27.57
CA ASP A 77 14.34 -14.44 -27.18
C ASP A 77 13.06 -14.17 -26.35
N ASN A 78 12.63 -12.91 -26.29
CA ASN A 78 11.50 -12.39 -25.51
C ASN A 78 11.67 -12.41 -23.99
N ARG A 79 12.81 -12.87 -23.42
CA ARG A 79 13.07 -12.63 -22.00
C ARG A 79 13.18 -11.13 -21.76
N PHE A 80 12.63 -10.64 -20.65
CA PHE A 80 12.69 -9.23 -20.33
C PHE A 80 12.85 -8.96 -18.84
N LEU A 81 13.32 -7.75 -18.55
CA LEU A 81 13.43 -7.17 -17.21
C LEU A 81 12.66 -5.87 -17.16
N VAL A 82 12.34 -5.40 -15.96
CA VAL A 82 11.86 -4.03 -15.74
C VAL A 82 12.99 -3.22 -15.10
N ALA A 83 13.32 -2.09 -15.71
CA ALA A 83 14.13 -1.06 -15.07
C ALA A 83 13.23 -0.10 -14.31
N ARG A 84 13.30 -0.12 -12.97
CA ARG A 84 12.71 0.91 -12.11
C ARG A 84 13.73 2.02 -11.94
N VAL A 85 13.46 3.17 -12.52
CA VAL A 85 14.37 4.32 -12.59
C VAL A 85 13.82 5.44 -11.69
N ARG A 86 14.63 5.93 -10.76
CA ARG A 86 14.19 6.92 -9.76
C ARG A 86 13.88 8.25 -10.43
N LEU A 87 12.67 8.76 -10.22
CA LEU A 87 12.27 10.09 -10.67
C LEU A 87 12.89 11.17 -9.78
N PRO A 88 13.08 12.41 -10.30
CA PRO A 88 13.51 13.54 -9.47
C PRO A 88 12.53 13.75 -8.32
N LYS A 89 12.99 14.20 -7.17
CA LYS A 89 12.16 14.40 -5.97
C LYS A 89 10.79 15.04 -6.28
N HIS A 90 9.73 14.49 -5.69
CA HIS A 90 8.37 15.00 -5.88
C HIS A 90 8.28 16.47 -5.40
N PRO A 91 7.65 17.40 -6.14
CA PRO A 91 7.61 18.82 -5.78
C PRO A 91 7.01 19.10 -4.39
N GLU A 92 6.08 18.24 -3.96
CA GLU A 92 5.40 18.34 -2.66
C GLU A 92 6.10 17.57 -1.53
N SER A 93 7.15 16.80 -1.85
CA SER A 93 7.87 16.00 -0.86
C SER A 93 8.79 16.88 0.00
N ASN A 94 8.71 16.68 1.31
CA ASN A 94 9.65 17.29 2.26
C ASN A 94 10.84 16.37 2.60
N ALA A 95 10.89 15.15 2.06
CA ALA A 95 11.94 14.17 2.34
C ALA A 95 13.32 14.68 1.93
N THR A 96 14.36 14.47 2.73
CA THR A 96 15.74 14.76 2.33
C THR A 96 16.25 13.69 1.36
N ASP A 97 17.35 13.97 0.66
CA ASP A 97 17.99 12.97 -0.23
C ASP A 97 18.40 11.71 0.56
N ALA A 98 18.78 11.87 1.83
CA ALA A 98 19.11 10.77 2.73
C ALA A 98 17.87 9.93 3.08
N ASP A 99 16.69 10.56 3.26
CA ASP A 99 15.44 9.83 3.48
C ASP A 99 15.04 9.03 2.24
N GLU A 100 15.17 9.61 1.04
CA GLU A 100 14.90 8.90 -0.20
C GLU A 100 15.86 7.72 -0.41
N GLU A 101 17.15 7.90 -0.11
CA GLU A 101 18.12 6.81 -0.20
C GLU A 101 17.80 5.70 0.81
N TYR A 102 17.46 6.06 2.05
CA TYR A 102 17.07 5.11 3.09
C TYR A 102 15.83 4.30 2.70
N LEU A 103 14.83 4.94 2.07
CA LEU A 103 13.64 4.27 1.54
C LEU A 103 14.00 3.17 0.53
N ILE A 104 14.84 3.51 -0.44
CA ILE A 104 15.27 2.55 -1.48
C ILE A 104 16.11 1.42 -0.85
N GLN A 105 17.01 1.74 0.10
CA GLN A 105 17.79 0.74 0.82
C GLN A 105 16.90 -0.25 1.57
N CYS A 106 15.83 0.22 2.22
CA CYS A 106 14.86 -0.63 2.90
C CYS A 106 14.07 -1.52 1.93
N GLU A 107 13.67 -0.99 0.77
CA GLU A 107 13.02 -1.79 -0.28
C GLU A 107 13.94 -2.92 -0.77
N VAL A 108 15.21 -2.61 -1.06
CA VAL A 108 16.23 -3.60 -1.48
C VAL A 108 16.40 -4.69 -0.43
N ALA A 109 16.56 -4.31 0.85
CA ALA A 109 16.77 -5.25 1.94
C ALA A 109 15.54 -6.14 2.15
N THR A 110 14.34 -5.58 2.03
CA THR A 110 13.06 -6.31 2.04
C THR A 110 12.99 -7.33 0.91
N MET A 111 13.25 -6.93 -0.34
CA MET A 111 13.22 -7.85 -1.48
C MET A 111 14.20 -9.02 -1.30
N LYS A 112 15.41 -8.75 -0.79
CA LYS A 112 16.39 -9.81 -0.49
C LYS A 112 15.93 -10.74 0.63
N TYR A 113 15.37 -10.19 1.71
CA TYR A 113 14.83 -10.96 2.83
C TYR A 113 13.72 -11.90 2.37
N LEU A 114 12.74 -11.36 1.65
CA LEU A 114 11.60 -12.14 1.19
C LEU A 114 12.04 -13.21 0.19
N ARG A 115 12.97 -12.90 -0.73
CA ARG A 115 13.52 -13.89 -1.66
C ARG A 115 14.22 -15.06 -0.97
N ALA A 116 14.85 -14.82 0.18
CA ALA A 116 15.52 -15.86 0.95
C ALA A 116 14.56 -16.73 1.78
N ASN A 117 13.40 -16.19 2.16
CA ASN A 117 12.52 -16.80 3.18
C ASN A 117 11.14 -17.25 2.66
N ILE A 118 10.53 -16.53 1.71
CA ILE A 118 9.23 -16.87 1.12
C ILE A 118 9.41 -17.82 -0.05
N ARG A 119 8.57 -18.87 -0.08
CA ARG A 119 8.65 -19.92 -1.12
C ARG A 119 7.35 -20.11 -1.89
N THR A 120 6.20 -19.65 -1.38
CA THR A 120 4.92 -20.01 -2.02
C THR A 120 4.46 -19.03 -3.10
N VAL A 121 4.88 -17.76 -3.03
CA VAL A 121 4.51 -16.74 -4.03
C VAL A 121 5.75 -16.20 -4.73
N PRO A 122 5.74 -16.03 -6.07
CA PRO A 122 6.87 -15.47 -6.78
C PRO A 122 7.01 -13.99 -6.41
N LEU A 123 8.22 -13.61 -6.00
CA LEU A 123 8.60 -12.23 -5.76
C LEU A 123 9.54 -11.84 -6.90
N PRO A 124 9.46 -10.59 -7.41
CA PRO A 124 10.37 -10.13 -8.44
C PRO A 124 11.82 -10.33 -8.01
N LYS A 125 12.60 -11.08 -8.79
CA LYS A 125 14.04 -11.15 -8.55
C LYS A 125 14.65 -9.77 -8.78
N LEU A 126 15.34 -9.25 -7.77
CA LEU A 126 16.22 -8.09 -7.90
C LEU A 126 17.56 -8.55 -8.52
N TYR A 127 17.84 -8.13 -9.74
CA TYR A 127 19.09 -8.45 -10.44
C TYR A 127 20.21 -7.46 -10.10
N ALA A 128 19.87 -6.18 -10.05
CA ALA A 128 20.82 -5.12 -9.73
C ALA A 128 20.12 -3.94 -9.06
N TYR A 129 20.84 -3.25 -8.19
CA TYR A 129 20.49 -1.94 -7.67
C TYR A 129 21.73 -1.04 -7.81
N GLU A 130 21.58 0.06 -8.53
CA GLU A 130 22.61 1.07 -8.73
C GLU A 130 22.21 2.33 -7.92
N PRO A 131 22.80 2.52 -6.72
CA PRO A 131 22.46 3.64 -5.84
C PRO A 131 22.96 4.99 -6.40
N PRO A 132 22.46 6.12 -5.86
CA PRO A 132 23.02 7.43 -6.14
C PRO A 132 24.55 7.45 -6.01
N GLY A 133 25.23 8.06 -6.98
CA GLY A 133 26.70 8.15 -7.00
C GLY A 133 27.45 6.90 -7.48
N SER A 134 26.78 5.76 -7.72
CA SER A 134 27.41 4.61 -8.38
C SER A 134 27.78 4.96 -9.83
N VAL A 135 28.84 4.32 -10.37
CA VAL A 135 29.31 4.57 -11.74
C VAL A 135 28.18 4.39 -12.76
N ARG A 136 27.40 3.32 -12.61
CA ARG A 136 26.30 3.04 -13.55
C ARG A 136 25.11 3.99 -13.36
N ALA A 137 24.79 4.41 -12.13
CA ALA A 137 23.75 5.42 -11.91
C ALA A 137 24.15 6.78 -12.50
N ILE A 138 25.42 7.19 -12.34
CA ILE A 138 25.95 8.41 -12.97
C ILE A 138 25.83 8.32 -14.50
N SER A 139 26.21 7.17 -15.09
CA SER A 139 26.07 6.96 -16.54
C SER A 139 24.63 6.96 -17.03
N ALA A 140 23.70 6.45 -16.22
CA ALA A 140 22.26 6.45 -16.51
C ALA A 140 21.58 7.80 -16.25
N GLY A 141 22.22 8.68 -15.46
CA GLY A 141 21.69 9.98 -15.04
C GLY A 141 20.85 9.94 -13.77
N THR A 142 20.66 8.77 -13.14
CA THR A 142 19.83 8.58 -11.95
C THR A 142 20.02 7.17 -11.35
N ALA A 143 19.59 6.99 -10.09
CA ALA A 143 19.55 5.69 -9.43
C ALA A 143 18.48 4.78 -10.08
N TYR A 144 18.73 3.48 -10.11
CA TYR A 144 17.79 2.52 -10.69
C TYR A 144 17.98 1.10 -10.18
N MET A 145 16.98 0.27 -10.44
CA MET A 145 16.98 -1.16 -10.17
C MET A 145 16.61 -1.93 -11.43
N LEU A 146 17.25 -3.08 -11.65
CA LEU A 146 16.83 -4.05 -12.65
C LEU A 146 16.15 -5.21 -11.93
N ILE A 147 14.85 -5.37 -12.19
CA ILE A 147 14.01 -6.38 -11.55
C ILE A 147 13.38 -7.30 -12.59
N GLU A 148 12.96 -8.48 -12.14
CA GLU A 148 12.23 -9.45 -12.96
C GLU A 148 10.94 -8.86 -13.52
N GLY A 149 10.74 -9.04 -14.83
CA GLY A 149 9.49 -8.72 -15.50
C GLY A 149 8.56 -9.93 -15.55
N PHE A 150 7.25 -9.69 -15.44
CA PHE A 150 6.24 -10.74 -15.46
C PHE A 150 5.28 -10.53 -16.63
N TYR A 151 4.94 -11.61 -17.32
CA TYR A 151 3.81 -11.62 -18.24
C TYR A 151 2.54 -11.70 -17.40
N GLY A 152 1.86 -10.57 -17.27
CA GLY A 152 0.69 -10.39 -16.43
C GLY A 152 0.37 -8.92 -16.29
N ASN A 153 -0.78 -8.62 -15.71
CA ASN A 153 -1.20 -7.25 -15.43
C ASN A 153 -1.58 -7.13 -13.97
N SER A 154 -1.64 -5.90 -13.46
CA SER A 154 -2.24 -5.73 -12.14
C SER A 154 -3.70 -6.18 -12.21
N LEU A 155 -4.22 -6.72 -11.12
CA LEU A 155 -5.63 -7.10 -11.06
C LEU A 155 -6.55 -5.89 -11.33
N GLN A 156 -6.09 -4.68 -11.00
CA GLN A 156 -6.78 -3.42 -11.33
C GLN A 156 -6.92 -3.15 -12.83
N ASP A 157 -5.92 -3.54 -13.63
CA ASP A 157 -5.91 -3.30 -15.08
C ASP A 157 -6.87 -4.21 -15.86
N ILE A 158 -7.25 -5.34 -15.25
CA ILE A 158 -8.15 -6.34 -15.87
C ILE A 158 -9.61 -6.01 -15.56
N ASP A 159 -9.92 -5.72 -14.30
CA ASP A 159 -11.24 -5.22 -13.90
C ASP A 159 -11.09 -4.28 -12.69
N HIS A 160 -11.43 -3.01 -12.88
CA HIS A 160 -11.40 -2.00 -11.80
C HIS A 160 -12.32 -2.37 -10.62
N SER A 161 -13.24 -3.32 -10.80
CA SER A 161 -14.15 -3.80 -9.78
C SER A 161 -14.14 -5.32 -9.74
N ILE A 162 -13.37 -5.89 -8.79
CA ILE A 162 -13.36 -7.34 -8.48
C ILE A 162 -14.77 -7.94 -8.37
N TYR A 163 -15.76 -7.15 -7.97
CA TYR A 163 -17.16 -7.56 -7.86
C TYR A 163 -17.77 -8.05 -9.18
N ASN A 164 -17.26 -7.62 -10.34
CA ASN A 164 -17.77 -7.94 -11.67
C ASN A 164 -17.30 -9.31 -12.15
N LEU A 165 -16.23 -9.84 -11.55
CA LEU A 165 -15.72 -11.16 -11.87
C LEU A 165 -16.72 -12.25 -11.43
N PRO A 166 -16.74 -13.41 -12.10
CA PRO A 166 -17.50 -14.57 -11.63
C PRO A 166 -17.14 -14.91 -10.18
N VAL A 167 -18.10 -15.40 -9.40
CA VAL A 167 -17.90 -15.72 -7.97
C VAL A 167 -16.73 -16.70 -7.77
N SER A 168 -16.60 -17.70 -8.65
CA SER A 168 -15.48 -18.65 -8.61
C SER A 168 -14.12 -17.97 -8.82
N THR A 169 -14.06 -16.95 -9.66
CA THR A 169 -12.84 -16.16 -9.90
C THR A 169 -12.53 -15.27 -8.70
N GLN A 170 -13.54 -14.63 -8.09
CA GLN A 170 -13.36 -13.88 -6.85
C GLN A 170 -12.83 -14.80 -5.74
N GLU A 171 -13.38 -16.01 -5.63
CA GLU A 171 -12.92 -17.02 -4.67
C GLU A 171 -11.46 -17.42 -4.91
N HIS A 172 -11.08 -17.66 -6.17
CA HIS A 172 -9.71 -18.00 -6.56
C HIS A 172 -8.71 -16.88 -6.22
N VAL A 173 -9.06 -15.63 -6.54
CA VAL A 173 -8.24 -14.45 -6.24
C VAL A 173 -8.09 -14.27 -4.73
N PHE A 174 -9.20 -14.27 -3.97
CA PHE A 174 -9.12 -14.09 -2.52
C PHE A 174 -8.39 -15.23 -1.82
N THR A 175 -8.51 -16.47 -2.30
CA THR A 175 -7.76 -17.60 -1.74
C THR A 175 -6.25 -17.36 -1.82
N GLN A 176 -5.74 -16.93 -2.99
CA GLN A 176 -4.32 -16.64 -3.17
C GLN A 176 -3.88 -15.42 -2.36
N TRP A 177 -4.69 -14.35 -2.39
CA TRP A 177 -4.40 -13.10 -1.69
C TRP A 177 -4.25 -13.32 -0.18
N THR A 178 -5.24 -13.93 0.47
CA THR A 178 -5.21 -14.13 1.92
C THR A 178 -4.18 -15.17 2.33
N SER A 179 -3.91 -16.16 1.47
CA SER A 179 -2.83 -17.13 1.70
C SER A 179 -1.46 -16.44 1.75
N PHE A 180 -1.21 -15.52 0.83
CA PHE A 180 0.04 -14.76 0.82
C PHE A 180 0.16 -13.82 2.01
N GLN A 181 -0.89 -13.05 2.31
CA GLN A 181 -0.88 -12.14 3.47
C GLN A 181 -0.67 -12.90 4.78
N ALA A 182 -1.28 -14.08 4.91
CA ALA A 182 -1.05 -14.94 6.07
C ALA A 182 0.40 -15.45 6.10
N GLU A 183 0.98 -15.92 4.99
CA GLU A 183 2.39 -16.33 4.95
C GLU A 183 3.32 -15.17 5.33
N LEU A 184 3.07 -13.96 4.83
CA LEU A 184 3.82 -12.76 5.15
C LEU A 184 3.72 -12.41 6.65
N ALA A 185 2.52 -12.48 7.21
CA ALA A 185 2.28 -12.17 8.61
C ALA A 185 2.87 -13.20 9.59
N ALA A 186 3.29 -14.38 9.11
CA ALA A 186 4.00 -15.35 9.92
C ALA A 186 5.44 -14.89 10.26
N PHE A 187 6.00 -13.95 9.50
CA PHE A 187 7.26 -13.30 9.86
C PHE A 187 6.98 -12.23 10.91
N THR A 188 7.54 -12.38 12.10
CA THR A 188 7.31 -11.46 13.21
C THR A 188 8.60 -10.92 13.80
N PHE A 189 8.56 -9.68 14.28
CA PHE A 189 9.71 -8.95 14.80
C PHE A 189 9.41 -8.34 16.18
N PRO A 190 10.44 -8.11 17.02
CA PRO A 190 10.27 -7.51 18.34
C PRO A 190 10.01 -6.00 18.32
N GLN A 191 10.26 -5.35 17.18
CA GLN A 191 10.11 -3.91 16.97
C GLN A 191 9.28 -3.66 15.71
N ILE A 192 8.74 -2.45 15.60
CA ILE A 192 8.03 -1.93 14.43
C ILE A 192 8.98 -1.02 13.65
N GLY A 193 9.11 -1.27 12.36
CA GLY A 193 9.98 -0.55 11.45
C GLY A 193 10.26 -1.31 10.17
N SER A 194 10.98 -0.66 9.25
CA SER A 194 11.34 -1.25 7.97
C SER A 194 12.55 -2.18 8.11
N ILE A 195 12.65 -3.19 7.24
CA ILE A 195 13.88 -4.00 7.13
C ILE A 195 14.94 -3.10 6.49
N SER A 196 15.85 -2.59 7.30
CA SER A 196 16.88 -1.64 6.85
C SER A 196 18.11 -2.33 6.27
N GLN A 197 18.38 -3.55 6.73
CA GLN A 197 19.49 -4.38 6.26
C GLN A 197 19.08 -5.85 6.32
N PHE A 198 19.69 -6.66 5.45
CA PHE A 198 19.51 -8.11 5.47
C PHE A 198 20.77 -8.82 4.98
N SER A 199 21.20 -9.82 5.73
CA SER A 199 22.16 -10.86 5.32
C SER A 199 21.62 -12.22 5.71
N THR A 200 21.96 -13.26 4.94
CA THR A 200 21.63 -14.65 5.30
C THR A 200 22.27 -15.09 6.61
N ASP A 201 23.38 -14.47 7.00
CA ASP A 201 24.16 -14.88 8.18
C ASP A 201 23.62 -14.27 9.47
N THR A 202 23.13 -13.03 9.41
CA THR A 202 22.67 -12.26 10.58
C THR A 202 21.16 -12.11 10.65
N GLY A 203 20.43 -12.41 9.57
CA GLY A 203 19.01 -12.10 9.44
C GLY A 203 18.75 -10.62 9.16
N PRO A 204 17.46 -10.21 9.16
CA PRO A 204 17.06 -8.83 8.92
C PRO A 204 17.29 -7.94 10.15
N ILE A 205 17.64 -6.67 9.92
CA ILE A 205 17.73 -5.63 10.95
C ILE A 205 16.57 -4.66 10.76
N ILE A 206 15.73 -4.55 11.78
CA ILE A 206 14.62 -3.60 11.80
C ILE A 206 15.15 -2.21 12.17
N GLY A 207 14.97 -1.26 11.27
CA GLY A 207 15.37 0.14 11.43
C GLY A 207 14.15 1.04 11.63
N ALA A 208 14.34 2.33 11.36
CA ALA A 208 13.25 3.29 11.31
C ALA A 208 12.24 2.93 10.21
N ILE A 209 11.03 3.46 10.32
CA ILE A 209 10.03 3.45 9.25
C ILE A 209 10.58 4.28 8.09
N ALA A 210 10.78 3.61 6.96
CA ALA A 210 11.37 4.22 5.76
C ALA A 210 10.55 5.41 5.22
N THR A 211 9.24 5.40 5.44
CA THR A 211 8.29 6.40 4.95
C THR A 211 8.04 7.53 5.95
N SER A 212 8.75 7.58 7.09
CA SER A 212 8.41 8.50 8.18
C SER A 212 8.39 9.97 7.77
N SER A 213 9.28 10.38 6.85
CA SER A 213 9.35 11.76 6.34
C SER A 213 8.21 12.08 5.37
N ILE A 214 7.73 11.09 4.63
CA ILE A 214 6.59 11.18 3.71
C ILE A 214 5.28 11.25 4.50
N ASP A 215 5.16 10.40 5.52
CA ASP A 215 4.00 10.26 6.42
C ASP A 215 3.94 11.37 7.50
N GLY A 216 4.96 12.23 7.56
CA GLY A 216 5.04 13.32 8.51
C GLY A 216 5.11 12.88 9.98
N LEU A 217 5.63 11.68 10.25
CA LEU A 217 5.74 11.15 11.60
C LEU A 217 6.70 12.02 12.44
N PRO A 218 6.37 12.33 13.70
CA PRO A 218 7.25 13.12 14.58
C PRO A 218 8.52 12.35 14.96
N THR A 219 8.47 11.02 14.96
CA THR A 219 9.61 10.12 15.16
C THR A 219 9.52 8.98 14.17
N ALA A 220 10.66 8.47 13.72
CA ALA A 220 10.72 7.42 12.71
C ALA A 220 10.78 5.99 13.32
N GLY A 221 10.87 5.85 14.63
CA GLY A 221 11.11 4.56 15.28
C GLY A 221 12.60 4.12 15.19
N PRO A 222 12.90 2.81 15.28
CA PRO A 222 11.95 1.70 15.44
C PRO A 222 11.14 1.80 16.73
N PHE A 223 9.88 1.40 16.69
CA PHE A 223 8.99 1.43 17.86
C PHE A 223 9.01 0.08 18.59
N HIS A 224 8.83 0.11 19.90
CA HIS A 224 8.83 -1.09 20.74
C HIS A 224 7.42 -1.50 21.21
N SER A 225 6.43 -0.62 21.00
CA SER A 225 5.03 -0.86 21.31
C SER A 225 4.16 -0.39 20.15
N GLY A 226 3.02 -1.06 19.94
CA GLY A 226 2.05 -0.59 18.95
C GLY A 226 1.43 0.75 19.33
N TRP A 227 1.34 1.05 20.64
CA TRP A 227 0.83 2.34 21.10
C TRP A 227 1.72 3.51 20.69
N ASP A 228 3.04 3.42 20.88
CA ASP A 228 3.98 4.48 20.45
C ASP A 228 3.90 4.69 18.93
N TYR A 229 3.76 3.60 18.17
CA TYR A 229 3.54 3.67 16.72
C TYR A 229 2.24 4.41 16.38
N PHE A 230 1.10 4.03 16.96
CA PHE A 230 -0.17 4.68 16.65
C PHE A 230 -0.22 6.14 17.11
N VAL A 231 0.47 6.50 18.19
CA VAL A 231 0.66 7.90 18.60
C VAL A 231 1.41 8.66 17.50
N ALA A 232 2.54 8.13 17.01
CA ALA A 232 3.30 8.77 15.93
C ALA A 232 2.47 8.92 14.64
N VAL A 233 1.74 7.88 14.24
CA VAL A 233 0.83 7.93 13.08
C VAL A 233 -0.26 8.98 13.27
N ALA A 234 -0.89 9.04 14.44
CA ALA A 234 -1.94 10.01 14.71
C ALA A 234 -1.44 11.46 14.65
N GLU A 235 -0.25 11.74 15.19
CA GLU A 235 0.36 13.07 15.08
C GLU A 235 0.71 13.43 13.63
N GLY A 236 1.24 12.47 12.86
CA GLY A 236 1.52 12.67 11.43
C GLY A 236 0.26 13.04 10.64
N LEU A 237 -0.82 12.26 10.81
CA LEU A 237 -2.11 12.52 10.18
C LEU A 237 -2.68 13.91 10.54
N VAL A 238 -2.57 14.32 11.81
CA VAL A 238 -2.98 15.66 12.25
C VAL A 238 -2.12 16.74 11.61
N ALA A 239 -0.80 16.56 11.55
CA ALA A 239 0.11 17.52 10.91
C ALA A 239 -0.20 17.69 9.42
N HIS A 240 -0.46 16.59 8.70
CA HIS A 240 -0.89 16.62 7.30
C HIS A 240 -2.23 17.35 7.12
N ALA A 241 -3.22 17.03 7.96
CA ALA A 241 -4.53 17.67 7.88
C ALA A 241 -4.47 19.19 8.14
N LEU A 242 -3.68 19.62 9.13
CA LEU A 242 -3.47 21.03 9.43
C LEU A 242 -2.71 21.76 8.32
N ARG A 243 -1.70 21.13 7.71
CA ARG A 243 -0.99 21.69 6.55
C ARG A 243 -1.94 21.90 5.37
N ARG A 244 -2.76 20.89 5.05
CA ARG A 244 -3.73 20.96 3.95
C ARG A 244 -4.78 22.05 4.17
N LYS A 245 -5.28 22.20 5.41
CA LYS A 245 -6.21 23.27 5.77
C LYS A 245 -5.63 24.68 5.60
N ARG A 246 -4.31 24.85 5.76
CA ARG A 246 -3.63 26.14 5.52
C ARG A 246 -3.48 26.46 4.04
N SER A 247 -3.31 25.45 3.19
CA SER A 247 -3.17 25.62 1.74
C SER A 247 -4.51 25.72 1.00
N ASP A 248 -5.57 25.12 1.54
CA ASP A 248 -6.90 25.07 0.95
C ASP A 248 -7.97 25.52 1.96
N THR A 249 -8.42 26.77 1.78
CA THR A 249 -9.42 27.39 2.66
C THR A 249 -10.83 26.83 2.47
N GLU A 250 -11.08 26.06 1.41
CA GLU A 250 -12.37 25.39 1.15
C GLU A 250 -12.39 23.94 1.64
N SER A 251 -11.31 23.46 2.26
CA SER A 251 -11.22 22.11 2.81
C SER A 251 -12.37 21.81 3.78
N ASN A 252 -13.07 20.70 3.54
CA ASN A 252 -14.04 20.12 4.46
C ASN A 252 -13.47 20.06 5.89
N GLN A 253 -14.21 20.61 6.87
CA GLN A 253 -13.78 20.64 8.28
C GLN A 253 -13.52 19.23 8.85
N PHE A 254 -14.30 18.24 8.41
CA PHE A 254 -14.16 16.85 8.86
C PHE A 254 -12.86 16.21 8.40
N ALA A 255 -12.29 16.71 7.31
CA ALA A 255 -10.97 16.30 6.85
C ALA A 255 -9.84 16.79 7.78
N THR A 256 -10.14 17.64 8.77
CA THR A 256 -9.27 17.97 9.91
C THR A 256 -9.75 17.33 11.22
N LEU A 257 -11.06 17.30 11.47
CA LEU A 257 -11.62 16.75 12.71
C LEU A 257 -11.42 15.23 12.82
N GLY A 258 -11.53 14.49 11.73
CA GLY A 258 -11.31 13.03 11.71
C GLY A 258 -9.94 12.61 12.26
N PRO A 259 -8.82 13.14 11.74
CA PRO A 259 -7.48 12.90 12.30
C PRO A 259 -7.33 13.33 13.77
N LEU A 260 -7.96 14.43 14.18
CA LEU A 260 -7.94 14.87 15.58
C LEU A 260 -8.70 13.89 16.50
N ILE A 261 -9.85 13.39 16.04
CA ILE A 261 -10.63 12.37 16.73
C ILE A 261 -9.81 11.08 16.84
N PHE A 262 -9.19 10.62 15.75
CA PHE A 262 -8.30 9.46 15.78
C PHE A 262 -7.17 9.62 16.82
N ARG A 263 -6.50 10.78 16.83
CA ARG A 263 -5.48 11.09 17.84
C ARG A 263 -6.02 11.01 19.27
N ASN A 264 -7.20 11.58 19.53
CA ASN A 264 -7.81 11.51 20.85
C ASN A 264 -8.21 10.07 21.20
N ILE A 265 -8.70 9.26 20.24
CA ILE A 265 -8.99 7.84 20.48
C ILE A 265 -7.73 7.08 20.90
N VAL A 266 -6.61 7.28 20.20
CA VAL A 266 -5.32 6.63 20.50
C VAL A 266 -4.80 7.00 21.90
N ARG A 267 -5.02 8.25 22.32
CA ARG A 267 -4.55 8.77 23.62
C ARG A 267 -5.47 8.41 24.79
N ASP A 268 -6.78 8.59 24.60
CA ASP A 268 -7.75 8.66 25.69
C ASP A 268 -8.47 7.32 25.94
N THR A 269 -8.35 6.36 25.02
CA THR A 269 -9.02 5.06 25.13
C THR A 269 -8.03 3.90 25.29
N GLU A 270 -8.52 2.74 25.71
CA GLU A 270 -7.72 1.51 25.83
C GLU A 270 -7.58 0.74 24.49
N ILE A 271 -8.15 1.27 23.39
CA ILE A 271 -8.26 0.55 22.11
C ILE A 271 -6.88 0.20 21.52
N PHE A 272 -5.90 1.08 21.66
CA PHE A 272 -4.56 0.92 21.08
C PHE A 272 -3.45 0.64 22.11
N LYS A 273 -3.74 0.73 23.42
CA LYS A 273 -2.72 0.62 24.48
C LYS A 273 -2.21 -0.80 24.71
N ASN A 274 -3.01 -1.80 24.36
CA ASN A 274 -2.68 -3.21 24.56
C ASN A 274 -1.95 -3.85 23.36
N SER A 275 -1.59 -3.07 22.33
CA SER A 275 -0.87 -3.58 21.17
C SER A 275 0.60 -3.85 21.53
N GLN A 276 0.84 -5.07 22.02
CA GLN A 276 2.14 -5.60 22.39
C GLN A 276 2.57 -6.62 21.34
N GLY A 277 3.86 -6.62 21.00
CA GLY A 277 4.42 -7.50 19.99
C GLY A 277 4.24 -9.01 20.29
N PRO A 278 4.71 -9.88 19.39
CA PRO A 278 5.55 -9.53 18.25
C PRO A 278 4.74 -8.95 17.08
N PHE A 279 5.39 -8.10 16.31
CA PHE A 279 4.81 -7.33 15.21
C PHE A 279 4.98 -8.09 13.91
N HIS A 280 3.91 -8.32 13.15
CA HIS A 280 3.99 -9.06 11.91
C HIS A 280 4.56 -8.19 10.78
N PHE A 281 5.23 -8.83 9.83
CA PHE A 281 5.65 -8.16 8.61
C PHE A 281 4.46 -7.93 7.69
N ASN A 282 4.37 -6.71 7.15
CA ASN A 282 3.26 -6.28 6.34
C ASN A 282 3.76 -5.46 5.14
N HIS A 283 3.07 -5.59 4.01
CA HIS A 283 3.36 -4.82 2.79
C HIS A 283 2.90 -3.36 2.90
N MET A 284 1.95 -3.06 3.79
CA MET A 284 1.30 -1.76 4.02
C MET A 284 0.46 -1.19 2.86
N ASP A 285 0.70 -1.59 1.62
CA ASP A 285 -0.12 -1.22 0.45
C ASP A 285 -0.40 -2.41 -0.49
N MET A 286 -0.77 -3.56 0.08
CA MET A 286 -1.13 -4.72 -0.73
C MET A 286 -2.59 -4.62 -1.21
N GLY A 287 -2.86 -3.74 -2.18
CA GLY A 287 -4.11 -3.68 -2.94
C GLY A 287 -3.99 -4.37 -4.31
N ILE A 288 -5.10 -4.38 -5.07
CA ILE A 288 -5.16 -5.01 -6.41
C ILE A 288 -4.20 -4.39 -7.43
N GLN A 289 -3.72 -3.17 -7.19
CA GLN A 289 -2.73 -2.49 -8.01
C GLN A 289 -1.33 -3.11 -7.91
N ASN A 290 -1.00 -3.74 -6.77
CA ASN A 290 0.33 -4.27 -6.46
C ASN A 290 0.38 -5.82 -6.58
N ILE A 291 -0.67 -6.42 -7.12
CA ILE A 291 -0.78 -7.86 -7.35
C ILE A 291 -0.85 -8.09 -8.86
N LEU A 292 0.18 -8.75 -9.39
CA LEU A 292 0.22 -9.16 -10.79
C LEU A 292 -0.41 -10.54 -10.96
N ILE A 293 -1.25 -10.69 -11.98
CA ILE A 293 -1.90 -11.95 -12.33
C ILE A 293 -1.71 -12.32 -13.81
N ASP A 294 -1.78 -13.62 -14.10
CA ASP A 294 -1.89 -14.15 -15.46
C ASP A 294 -3.35 -14.17 -15.96
N ASP A 295 -3.56 -14.64 -17.20
CA ASP A 295 -4.88 -14.70 -17.84
C ASP A 295 -5.87 -15.65 -17.12
N ASP A 296 -5.36 -16.56 -16.29
CA ASP A 296 -6.14 -17.51 -15.49
C ASP A 296 -6.34 -17.02 -14.04
N PHE A 297 -6.02 -15.74 -13.75
CA PHE A 297 -6.09 -15.11 -12.43
C PHE A 297 -5.19 -15.77 -11.38
N ASN A 298 -4.10 -16.43 -11.78
CA ASN A 298 -3.08 -16.89 -10.85
C ASN A 298 -2.14 -15.74 -10.51
N PHE A 299 -1.76 -15.63 -9.23
CA PHE A 299 -0.78 -14.66 -8.77
C PHE A 299 0.59 -14.98 -9.37
N VAL A 300 1.13 -14.04 -10.13
CA VAL A 300 2.47 -14.17 -10.72
C VAL A 300 3.52 -13.37 -9.97
N ALA A 301 3.13 -12.24 -9.34
CA ALA A 301 4.03 -11.48 -8.47
C ALA A 301 3.29 -10.53 -7.54
N VAL A 302 3.93 -10.19 -6.42
CA VAL A 302 3.60 -9.02 -5.60
C VAL A 302 4.73 -8.02 -5.72
N ILE A 303 4.39 -6.78 -6.06
CA ILE A 303 5.33 -5.70 -6.39
C ILE A 303 5.20 -4.53 -5.42
N ASP A 304 6.15 -3.60 -5.50
CA ASP A 304 6.14 -2.33 -4.76
C ASP A 304 6.29 -2.45 -3.22
N TRP A 305 7.47 -2.91 -2.81
CA TRP A 305 7.80 -3.23 -1.42
C TRP A 305 8.32 -2.02 -0.61
N GLU A 306 8.25 -0.80 -1.14
CA GLU A 306 8.87 0.39 -0.52
C GLU A 306 8.21 0.80 0.80
N LEU A 307 6.94 0.44 1.03
CA LEU A 307 6.22 0.74 2.28
C LEU A 307 6.27 -0.42 3.30
N ALA A 308 6.93 -1.53 2.97
CA ALA A 308 6.88 -2.73 3.78
C ALA A 308 7.60 -2.55 5.13
N GLN A 309 6.96 -3.04 6.19
CA GLN A 309 7.47 -2.92 7.55
C GLN A 309 6.87 -3.97 8.47
N SER A 310 7.53 -4.19 9.60
CA SER A 310 6.92 -4.81 10.76
C SER A 310 5.93 -3.84 11.40
N ALA A 311 4.73 -4.27 11.75
CA ALA A 311 3.66 -3.40 12.22
C ALA A 311 2.74 -4.06 13.28
N PRO A 312 1.98 -3.26 14.04
CA PRO A 312 0.90 -3.77 14.88
C PRO A 312 -0.14 -4.55 14.07
N TRP A 313 -0.70 -5.60 14.64
CA TRP A 313 -1.75 -6.40 13.97
C TRP A 313 -2.95 -5.55 13.57
N GLU A 314 -3.26 -4.53 14.36
CA GLU A 314 -4.36 -3.60 14.16
C GLU A 314 -4.24 -2.76 12.87
N VAL A 315 -3.10 -2.76 12.16
CA VAL A 315 -3.01 -2.11 10.83
C VAL A 315 -3.75 -2.89 9.73
N ASN A 316 -4.04 -4.18 9.95
CA ASN A 316 -4.72 -5.01 8.97
C ASN A 316 -6.19 -4.59 8.88
N HIS A 317 -6.61 -4.03 7.75
CA HIS A 317 -8.02 -3.72 7.44
C HIS A 317 -8.38 -4.27 6.06
N TYR A 318 -9.66 -4.24 5.69
CA TYR A 318 -10.08 -4.65 4.35
C TYR A 318 -9.45 -3.75 3.28
N PRO A 319 -8.73 -4.31 2.28
CA PRO A 319 -8.02 -3.52 1.27
C PRO A 319 -8.98 -2.94 0.22
N MET A 320 -8.47 -2.06 -0.64
CA MET A 320 -9.19 -1.71 -1.88
C MET A 320 -9.24 -2.90 -2.83
N PRO A 321 -10.37 -3.17 -3.51
CA PRO A 321 -11.56 -2.34 -3.62
C PRO A 321 -12.70 -2.71 -2.64
N ILE A 322 -12.42 -3.45 -1.56
CA ILE A 322 -13.41 -3.98 -0.59
C ILE A 322 -13.39 -3.30 0.79
N PRO A 323 -13.16 -1.98 0.93
CA PRO A 323 -12.99 -1.37 2.24
C PRO A 323 -14.28 -1.47 3.07
N LEU A 324 -14.12 -1.51 4.41
CA LEU A 324 -15.23 -1.42 5.36
C LEU A 324 -15.39 0.04 5.81
N ILE A 325 -16.17 0.81 5.03
CA ILE A 325 -16.41 2.24 5.28
C ILE A 325 -17.79 2.53 5.88
N SER A 326 -18.79 1.71 5.57
CA SER A 326 -20.14 1.88 6.07
C SER A 326 -20.29 1.40 7.52
N SER A 327 -21.22 2.01 8.26
CA SER A 327 -21.59 1.52 9.58
C SER A 327 -22.37 0.20 9.49
N ASP A 328 -22.38 -0.59 10.57
CA ASP A 328 -23.11 -1.88 10.58
C ASP A 328 -24.62 -1.65 10.47
N ARG A 329 -25.11 -0.56 11.08
CA ARG A 329 -26.53 -0.15 11.02
C ARG A 329 -26.93 0.23 9.60
N GLU A 330 -26.19 1.13 8.97
CA GLU A 330 -26.46 1.57 7.60
C GLU A 330 -26.41 0.38 6.62
N THR A 331 -25.41 -0.49 6.78
CA THR A 331 -25.31 -1.71 5.98
C THR A 331 -26.55 -2.57 6.14
N ALA A 332 -27.03 -2.78 7.37
CA ALA A 332 -28.24 -3.56 7.64
C ALA A 332 -29.51 -2.91 7.07
N GLU A 333 -29.66 -1.59 7.21
CA GLU A 333 -30.79 -0.83 6.65
C GLU A 333 -30.85 -0.96 5.12
N ILE A 334 -29.71 -0.80 4.44
CA ILE A 334 -29.61 -0.94 2.98
C ILE A 334 -29.92 -2.36 2.52
N LEU A 335 -29.47 -3.38 3.26
CA LEU A 335 -29.69 -4.78 2.92
C LEU A 335 -31.11 -5.28 3.25
N TYR A 336 -31.80 -4.61 4.18
CA TYR A 336 -33.17 -4.96 4.53
C TYR A 336 -34.18 -4.61 3.43
N ASP A 337 -33.89 -3.59 2.61
CA ASP A 337 -34.75 -3.16 1.51
C ASP A 337 -34.14 -3.54 0.14
N PRO A 338 -34.61 -4.63 -0.51
CA PRO A 338 -34.19 -5.00 -1.87
C PRO A 338 -34.46 -3.94 -2.94
N GLY A 339 -35.39 -3.01 -2.68
CA GLY A 339 -35.69 -1.87 -3.54
C GLY A 339 -34.73 -0.69 -3.36
N HIS A 340 -33.90 -0.69 -2.31
CA HIS A 340 -32.97 0.40 -2.06
C HIS A 340 -31.94 0.51 -3.19
N LYS A 341 -31.69 1.73 -3.68
CA LYS A 341 -30.80 1.99 -4.83
C LYS A 341 -29.38 1.39 -4.66
N ALA A 342 -28.91 1.30 -3.41
CA ALA A 342 -27.58 0.78 -3.08
C ALA A 342 -27.57 -0.71 -2.72
N HIS A 343 -28.73 -1.38 -2.60
CA HIS A 343 -28.84 -2.76 -2.10
C HIS A 343 -27.91 -3.72 -2.85
N ARG A 344 -27.93 -3.69 -4.18
CA ARG A 344 -27.09 -4.57 -5.02
C ARG A 344 -25.59 -4.34 -4.78
N ASN A 345 -25.16 -3.10 -4.69
CA ASN A 345 -23.73 -2.78 -4.49
C ASN A 345 -23.30 -3.16 -3.07
N MET A 346 -24.10 -2.82 -2.06
CA MET A 346 -23.83 -3.19 -0.66
C MET A 346 -23.77 -4.70 -0.48
N SER A 347 -24.70 -5.45 -1.10
CA SER A 347 -24.71 -6.91 -1.05
C SER A 347 -23.42 -7.53 -1.61
N ARG A 348 -22.91 -7.02 -2.74
CA ARG A 348 -21.64 -7.47 -3.34
C ARG A 348 -20.44 -7.13 -2.46
N GLN A 349 -20.41 -5.93 -1.88
CA GLN A 349 -19.35 -5.50 -0.96
C GLN A 349 -19.31 -6.37 0.30
N VAL A 350 -20.45 -6.59 0.94
CA VAL A 350 -20.57 -7.46 2.12
C VAL A 350 -20.19 -8.90 1.77
N GLY A 351 -20.69 -9.43 0.65
CA GLY A 351 -20.33 -10.78 0.19
C GLY A 351 -18.83 -10.95 -0.03
N ALA A 352 -18.18 -9.98 -0.67
CA ALA A 352 -16.73 -10.01 -0.88
C ALA A 352 -15.94 -9.95 0.43
N ARG A 353 -16.32 -9.09 1.38
CA ARG A 353 -15.69 -9.03 2.71
C ARG A 353 -15.85 -10.32 3.50
N LEU A 354 -17.04 -10.93 3.47
CA LEU A 354 -17.29 -12.23 4.10
C LEU A 354 -16.44 -13.34 3.48
N LEU A 355 -16.35 -13.37 2.14
CA LEU A 355 -15.52 -14.34 1.42
C LEU A 355 -14.03 -14.13 1.74
N TYR A 356 -13.54 -12.91 1.70
CA TYR A 356 -12.16 -12.55 2.04
C TYR A 356 -11.80 -13.00 3.47
N ARG A 357 -12.65 -12.67 4.44
CA ARG A 357 -12.47 -13.11 5.83
C ARG A 357 -12.51 -14.63 5.97
N GLN A 358 -13.39 -15.31 5.24
CA GLN A 358 -13.42 -16.77 5.22
C GLN A 358 -12.12 -17.35 4.66
N LYS A 359 -11.60 -16.82 3.56
CA LYS A 359 -10.34 -17.27 2.95
C LYS A 359 -9.13 -17.02 3.85
N PHE A 360 -9.14 -15.96 4.65
CA PHE A 360 -8.14 -15.80 5.72
C PHE A 360 -8.20 -16.93 6.76
N LYS A 361 -9.40 -17.29 7.25
CA LYS A 361 -9.52 -18.42 8.20
C LYS A 361 -9.02 -19.74 7.58
N GLU A 362 -9.24 -19.95 6.29
CA GLU A 362 -8.73 -21.11 5.57
C GLU A 362 -7.20 -21.10 5.48
N ALA A 363 -6.61 -19.95 5.14
CA ALA A 363 -5.16 -19.74 5.07
C ALA A 363 -4.47 -19.93 6.43
N GLU A 364 -5.01 -19.34 7.49
CA GLU A 364 -4.49 -19.46 8.86
C GLU A 364 -4.47 -20.92 9.33
N ARG A 365 -5.57 -21.66 9.10
CA ARG A 365 -5.62 -23.11 9.39
C ARG A 365 -4.62 -23.90 8.56
N ALA A 366 -4.37 -23.50 7.31
CA ALA A 366 -3.39 -24.16 6.47
C ALA A 366 -1.96 -23.96 6.99
N LEU A 367 -1.64 -22.75 7.49
CA LEU A 367 -0.37 -22.44 8.13
C LEU A 367 -0.19 -23.20 9.46
N GLU A 368 -1.23 -23.25 10.29
CA GLU A 368 -1.24 -24.03 11.53
C GLU A 368 -0.93 -25.51 11.26
N ARG A 369 -1.59 -26.12 10.26
CA ARG A 369 -1.31 -27.51 9.84
C ARG A 369 0.12 -27.74 9.34
N ARG A 370 0.77 -26.70 8.82
CA ARG A 370 2.18 -26.74 8.37
C ARG A 370 3.16 -26.46 9.52
N GLY A 371 2.68 -26.24 10.74
CA GLY A 371 3.49 -25.96 11.93
C GLY A 371 3.98 -24.52 12.03
N ASN A 372 3.34 -23.57 11.33
CA ASN A 372 3.70 -22.16 11.35
C ASN A 372 2.46 -21.27 11.66
N PRO A 373 1.80 -21.43 12.82
CA PRO A 373 0.60 -20.66 13.15
C PRO A 373 0.91 -19.16 13.29
N LEU A 374 -0.07 -18.32 12.97
CA LEU A 374 0.02 -16.89 13.25
C LEU A 374 -0.10 -16.62 14.75
N HIS A 375 0.51 -15.52 15.21
CA HIS A 375 0.38 -15.07 16.60
C HIS A 375 -1.03 -14.56 16.91
N TYR A 376 -1.67 -13.90 15.93
CA TYR A 376 -3.06 -13.46 16.00
C TYR A 376 -3.79 -13.82 14.69
N SER A 377 -5.10 -14.03 14.77
CA SER A 377 -5.92 -14.24 13.58
C SER A 377 -6.21 -12.90 12.89
N ILE A 378 -5.72 -12.72 11.66
CA ILE A 378 -6.08 -11.59 10.80
C ILE A 378 -7.59 -11.57 10.56
N ALA A 379 -8.21 -12.74 10.36
CA ALA A 379 -9.65 -12.84 10.16
C ALA A 379 -10.50 -12.33 11.35
N GLU A 380 -9.94 -12.34 12.56
CA GLU A 380 -10.55 -11.75 13.76
C GLU A 380 -10.19 -10.28 13.90
N VAL A 381 -8.93 -9.92 13.65
CA VAL A 381 -8.43 -8.54 13.70
C VAL A 381 -9.17 -7.63 12.72
N LEU A 382 -9.51 -8.10 11.52
CA LEU A 382 -10.29 -7.35 10.51
C LEU A 382 -11.64 -6.84 11.02
N GLU A 383 -12.22 -7.51 12.02
CA GLU A 383 -13.49 -7.12 12.65
C GLU A 383 -13.27 -6.33 13.95
N GLY A 384 -12.02 -6.17 14.37
CA GLY A 384 -11.63 -5.47 15.59
C GLY A 384 -11.83 -3.96 15.47
N ARG A 385 -12.20 -3.32 16.60
CA ARG A 385 -12.42 -1.87 16.66
C ARG A 385 -11.18 -1.07 16.23
N ALA A 386 -9.99 -1.46 16.69
CA ALA A 386 -8.75 -0.77 16.36
C ALA A 386 -8.44 -0.80 14.85
N SER A 387 -8.58 -1.98 14.23
CA SER A 387 -8.42 -2.17 12.78
C SER A 387 -9.40 -1.34 11.97
N ARG A 388 -10.68 -1.35 12.35
CA ARG A 388 -11.69 -0.54 11.67
C ARG A 388 -11.39 0.95 11.80
N ILE A 389 -11.05 1.43 13.00
CA ILE A 389 -10.67 2.82 13.25
C ILE A 389 -9.46 3.23 12.39
N TYR A 390 -8.41 2.40 12.36
CA TYR A 390 -7.21 2.65 11.54
C TYR A 390 -7.54 2.66 10.03
N GLY A 391 -8.33 1.69 9.57
CA GLY A 391 -8.76 1.62 8.18
C GLY A 391 -9.61 2.82 7.74
N LEU A 392 -10.49 3.33 8.60
CA LEU A 392 -11.34 4.49 8.29
C LEU A 392 -10.56 5.80 8.26
N VAL A 393 -9.66 6.04 9.23
CA VAL A 393 -8.92 7.31 9.28
C VAL A 393 -8.05 7.49 8.03
N GLY A 394 -7.48 6.41 7.49
CA GLY A 394 -6.74 6.42 6.23
C GLY A 394 -7.57 6.75 4.98
N LYS A 395 -8.90 6.80 5.08
CA LYS A 395 -9.80 7.21 3.98
C LYS A 395 -10.28 8.65 4.08
N ILE A 396 -10.11 9.28 5.24
CA ILE A 396 -10.49 10.68 5.44
C ILE A 396 -9.57 11.57 4.61
N GLY A 397 -10.15 12.39 3.72
CA GLY A 397 -9.41 13.24 2.78
C GLY A 397 -8.97 12.54 1.49
N VAL A 398 -9.15 11.21 1.39
CA VAL A 398 -8.96 10.45 0.15
C VAL A 398 -10.32 10.18 -0.51
N PHE A 399 -11.34 9.82 0.29
CA PHE A 399 -12.69 9.56 -0.19
C PHE A 399 -13.52 10.84 -0.08
N HIS A 400 -13.40 11.69 -1.10
CA HIS A 400 -14.09 12.99 -1.14
C HIS A 400 -15.60 12.84 -0.97
N GLY A 401 -16.16 13.60 -0.03
CA GLY A 401 -17.59 13.59 0.28
C GLY A 401 -18.00 12.59 1.38
N MET A 402 -17.08 11.75 1.86
CA MET A 402 -17.33 10.81 2.97
C MET A 402 -16.71 11.27 4.29
N GLU A 403 -16.03 12.41 4.34
CA GLU A 403 -15.23 12.77 5.52
C GLU A 403 -16.08 12.92 6.79
N GLU A 404 -17.30 13.45 6.67
CA GLU A 404 -18.24 13.59 7.79
C GLU A 404 -18.69 12.22 8.32
N GLU A 405 -19.17 11.36 7.43
CA GLU A 405 -19.66 10.02 7.77
C GLU A 405 -18.57 9.18 8.43
N LEU A 406 -17.37 9.16 7.84
CA LEU A 406 -16.21 8.47 8.39
C LEU A 406 -15.83 9.03 9.77
N THR A 407 -15.89 10.36 9.95
CA THR A 407 -15.58 10.99 11.24
C THR A 407 -16.56 10.57 12.34
N TYR A 408 -17.86 10.55 12.05
CA TYR A 408 -18.85 10.08 13.01
C TYR A 408 -18.72 8.59 13.32
N GLU A 409 -18.33 7.78 12.33
CA GLU A 409 -18.05 6.38 12.54
C GLU A 409 -16.81 6.16 13.45
N LEU A 410 -15.77 7.00 13.32
CA LEU A 410 -14.65 7.01 14.27
C LEU A 410 -15.12 7.33 15.69
N VAL A 411 -15.99 8.34 15.86
CA VAL A 411 -16.56 8.69 17.18
C VAL A 411 -17.35 7.53 17.77
N ARG A 412 -18.17 6.85 16.96
CA ARG A 412 -18.93 5.68 17.39
C ARG A 412 -18.02 4.53 17.82
N LEU A 413 -17.00 4.22 17.02
CA LEU A 413 -16.09 3.10 17.31
C LEU A 413 -15.16 3.38 18.49
N GLY A 414 -14.70 4.63 18.61
CA GLY A 414 -13.79 5.08 19.65
C GLY A 414 -14.45 5.28 21.00
N TYR A 415 -15.61 5.94 21.02
CA TYR A 415 -16.26 6.41 22.25
C TYR A 415 -17.65 5.80 22.49
N GLY A 416 -18.23 5.10 21.51
CA GLY A 416 -19.58 4.55 21.62
C GLY A 416 -20.71 5.57 21.47
N LEU A 417 -20.40 6.82 21.12
CA LEU A 417 -21.37 7.91 21.01
C LEU A 417 -22.12 7.86 19.67
N THR A 418 -23.40 8.23 19.67
CA THR A 418 -24.24 8.31 18.45
C THR A 418 -25.22 9.48 18.53
N GLY A 419 -25.74 9.93 17.37
CA GLY A 419 -26.75 10.98 17.31
C GLY A 419 -26.29 12.29 17.99
N PRO A 420 -27.14 12.95 18.80
CA PRO A 420 -26.82 14.23 19.42
C PRO A 420 -25.55 14.23 20.30
N GLU A 421 -25.22 13.11 20.95
CA GLU A 421 -24.01 13.00 21.77
C GLU A 421 -22.74 13.04 20.91
N ALA A 422 -22.78 12.40 19.74
CA ALA A 422 -21.67 12.42 18.79
C ALA A 422 -21.52 13.81 18.16
N GLU A 423 -22.63 14.45 17.79
CA GLU A 423 -22.65 15.83 17.27
C GLU A 423 -22.03 16.80 18.28
N GLN A 424 -22.42 16.73 19.54
CA GLN A 424 -21.86 17.56 20.61
C GLN A 424 -20.36 17.32 20.80
N HIS A 425 -19.91 16.06 20.78
CA HIS A 425 -18.49 15.71 20.90
C HIS A 425 -17.65 16.33 19.76
N VAL A 426 -18.10 16.19 18.51
CA VAL A 426 -17.44 16.76 17.34
C VAL A 426 -17.43 18.29 17.39
N GLN A 427 -18.54 18.91 17.81
CA GLN A 427 -18.65 20.36 17.94
C GLN A 427 -17.66 20.91 18.96
N MET A 428 -17.59 20.32 20.17
CA MET A 428 -16.66 20.75 21.22
C MET A 428 -15.21 20.71 20.73
N LEU A 429 -14.81 19.63 20.07
CA LEU A 429 -13.47 19.52 19.50
C LEU A 429 -13.20 20.57 18.42
N GLY A 430 -14.21 20.88 17.60
CA GLY A 430 -14.16 21.94 16.60
C GLY A 430 -13.94 23.33 17.20
N GLU A 431 -14.59 23.62 18.33
CA GLU A 431 -14.44 24.88 19.07
C GLU A 431 -13.05 24.99 19.72
N GLU A 432 -12.57 23.93 20.39
CA GLU A 432 -11.22 23.87 20.95
C GLU A 432 -10.14 24.10 19.90
N THR A 433 -10.29 23.48 18.72
CA THR A 433 -9.34 23.60 17.62
C THR A 433 -9.31 25.03 17.08
N LYS A 434 -10.47 25.70 16.95
CA LYS A 434 -10.54 27.13 16.55
C LYS A 434 -9.89 28.04 17.59
N GLY A 435 -10.12 27.77 18.88
CA GLY A 435 -9.51 28.50 19.99
C GLY A 435 -7.99 28.39 20.00
N ALA A 436 -7.45 27.18 19.83
CA ALA A 436 -6.01 26.92 19.79
C ALA A 436 -5.33 27.58 18.57
N ILE A 437 -5.98 27.56 17.40
CA ILE A 437 -5.45 28.24 16.20
C ILE A 437 -5.42 29.76 16.39
N THR A 438 -6.48 30.34 16.98
CA THR A 438 -6.55 31.79 17.22
C THR A 438 -5.52 32.23 18.26
N ALA A 439 -5.25 31.41 19.28
CA ALA A 439 -4.27 31.71 20.32
C ALA A 439 -2.81 31.60 19.85
N GLY A 440 -2.51 30.76 18.85
CA GLY A 440 -1.17 30.57 18.29
C GLY A 440 -0.77 31.56 17.18
N VAL A 441 -1.62 32.56 16.89
CA VAL A 441 -1.39 33.61 15.87
C VAL A 441 -1.02 34.96 16.52
N ASN A 442 -0.90 35.03 17.86
CA ASN A 442 -0.43 36.21 18.59
C ASN A 442 1.02 36.09 19.06
#